data_AF-A0ABC9NG83-F1
#
_entry.id   AF-A0ABC9NG83-F1
#
_cell.length_a   1.000
_cell.length_b   1.000
_cell.length_c   1.000
_cell.angle_alpha   90.00
_cell.angle_beta   90.00
_cell.angle_gamma   90.00
#
_symmetry.space_group_name_H-M   'P 1'
#
loop_
_entity.id
_entity.type
_entity.pdbx_description
1 polymer ?
#
loop_
_entity_poly.entity_id
_entity_poly.type
_entity_poly.pdbx_seq_one_letter_code
_entity_poly.pdbx_strand_id
1 'polypeptide(L)'
;MEQKRNKLWREQQCKRVFKARMIYYASFEHDVIDDEGNLIHSPHWFELAKLRCWKVYKTTGTPCSCMICQGERYNRLSYKKETQRIIQKAVG
;
A
#
# COMPACT_ATOMS: atom_id res chain seq x y z
N MET A 1 17.37 -17.26 2.66
CA MET A 1 16.74 -16.77 3.91
C MET A 1 15.26 -16.62 3.66
N GLU A 2 14.43 -17.35 4.41
CA GLU A 2 12.96 -17.28 4.29
C GLU A 2 12.49 -15.87 4.64
N GLN A 3 11.97 -15.12 3.66
CA GLN A 3 11.37 -13.80 3.90
C GLN A 3 10.16 -14.00 4.81
N LYS A 4 10.28 -13.61 6.09
CA LYS A 4 9.17 -13.66 7.04
C LYS A 4 8.07 -12.71 6.56
N ARG A 5 6.92 -13.22 6.12
CA ARG A 5 5.79 -12.42 5.59
C ARG A 5 4.92 -11.87 6.73
N ASN A 6 5.60 -11.25 7.70
CA ASN A 6 5.03 -10.64 8.89
C ASN A 6 4.23 -9.36 8.57
N LYS A 7 3.65 -8.72 9.59
CA LYS A 7 2.85 -7.49 9.45
C LYS A 7 3.60 -6.39 8.69
N LEU A 8 4.86 -6.13 9.06
CA LEU A 8 5.69 -5.12 8.42
C LEU A 8 5.89 -5.42 6.93
N TRP A 9 6.19 -6.68 6.58
CA TRP A 9 6.32 -7.09 5.19
C TRP A 9 5.03 -6.85 4.41
N ARG A 10 3.87 -7.18 4.99
CA ARG A 10 2.55 -6.96 4.35
C ARG A 10 2.29 -5.47 4.12
N GLU A 11 2.58 -4.61 5.09
CA GLU A 11 2.47 -3.16 4.94
C GLU A 11 3.39 -2.61 3.85
N GLN A 12 4.63 -3.11 3.77
CA GLN A 12 5.57 -2.76 2.70
C GLN A 12 5.07 -3.24 1.32
N GLN A 13 4.51 -4.44 1.23
CA GLN A 13 3.93 -4.95 -0.02
C GLN A 13 2.70 -4.16 -0.45
N CYS A 14 1.80 -3.81 0.47
CA CYS A 14 0.65 -2.94 0.17
C CYS A 14 1.11 -1.59 -0.40
N LYS A 15 2.13 -0.97 0.21
CA LYS A 15 2.73 0.27 -0.30
C LYS A 15 3.35 0.09 -1.69
N ARG A 16 4.07 -1.01 -1.94
CA ARG A 16 4.69 -1.33 -3.23
C ARG A 16 3.64 -1.49 -4.34
N VAL A 17 2.59 -2.28 -4.08
CA VAL A 17 1.50 -2.51 -5.05
C VAL A 17 0.72 -1.23 -5.31
N PHE A 18 0.43 -0.46 -4.26
CA PHE A 18 -0.22 0.84 -4.42
C PHE A 18 0.59 1.77 -5.32
N LYS A 19 1.90 1.91 -5.08
CA LYS A 19 2.79 2.71 -5.93
C LYS A 19 2.78 2.22 -7.38
N ALA A 20 2.91 0.91 -7.62
CA ALA A 20 2.89 0.34 -8.96
C ALA A 20 1.57 0.64 -9.70
N ARG A 21 0.45 0.58 -8.99
CA ARG A 21 -0.87 0.91 -9.52
C ARG A 21 -0.97 2.40 -9.89
N MET A 22 -0.46 3.31 -9.05
CA MET A 22 -0.44 4.75 -9.37
C MET A 22 0.45 5.06 -10.58
N ILE A 23 1.60 4.39 -10.72
CA ILE A 23 2.46 4.51 -11.90
C ILE A 23 1.72 4.06 -13.16
N TYR A 24 1.02 2.93 -13.09
CA TYR A 24 0.21 2.43 -14.20
C TYR A 24 -0.88 3.43 -14.60
N TYR A 25 -1.64 3.98 -13.65
CA TYR A 25 -2.66 4.99 -13.96
C TYR A 25 -2.07 6.28 -14.51
N ALA A 26 -0.96 6.77 -13.93
CA ALA A 26 -0.24 7.95 -14.43
C ALA A 26 0.34 7.75 -15.85
N SER A 27 0.49 6.51 -16.32
CA SER A 27 0.96 6.24 -17.68
C SER A 27 -0.12 6.45 -18.75
N PHE A 28 -1.38 6.57 -18.35
CA PHE A 28 -2.46 6.94 -19.27
C PHE A 28 -2.48 8.45 -19.48
N GLU A 29 -2.69 8.88 -20.71
CA GLU A 29 -2.96 10.29 -21.02
C GLU A 29 -4.39 10.63 -20.58
N HIS A 30 -4.51 11.33 -19.46
CA HIS A 30 -5.78 11.76 -18.89
C HIS A 30 -5.57 12.95 -17.96
N ASP A 31 -6.66 13.68 -17.70
CA ASP A 31 -6.70 14.74 -16.71
C ASP A 31 -7.46 14.27 -15.47
N VAL A 32 -7.09 14.81 -14.31
CA VAL A 32 -7.78 14.56 -13.04
C VAL A 32 -8.09 15.86 -12.33
N ILE A 33 -9.18 15.87 -11.56
CA ILE A 33 -9.52 16.99 -10.69
C ILE A 33 -9.03 16.65 -9.28
N ASP A 34 -8.30 17.56 -8.66
CA ASP A 34 -7.85 17.38 -7.29
C ASP A 34 -8.98 17.59 -6.25
N ASP A 35 -8.66 17.39 -4.97
CA ASP A 35 -9.65 17.53 -3.90
C ASP A 35 -10.08 19.02 -3.73
N GLU A 36 -9.29 19.98 -4.24
CA GLU A 36 -9.52 21.42 -4.26
C GLU A 36 -10.26 21.92 -5.52
N GLY A 37 -10.49 21.06 -6.50
CA GLY A 37 -11.19 21.39 -7.75
C GLY A 37 -10.30 21.85 -8.90
N ASN A 38 -8.96 21.80 -8.77
CA ASN A 38 -8.04 22.16 -9.85
C ASN A 38 -7.88 21.00 -10.84
N LEU A 39 -7.74 21.34 -12.11
CA LEU A 39 -7.43 20.39 -13.18
C LEU A 39 -5.92 20.13 -13.22
N ILE A 40 -5.54 18.86 -13.12
CA ILE A 40 -4.17 18.39 -13.27
C ILE A 40 -4.07 17.62 -14.59
N HIS A 41 -3.29 18.17 -15.52
CA HIS A 41 -3.01 17.54 -16.80
C HIS A 41 -1.90 16.51 -16.68
N SER A 42 -2.10 15.31 -17.25
CA SER A 42 -1.11 14.23 -17.23
C SER A 42 -0.47 14.02 -15.84
N PRO A 43 -1.28 13.67 -14.82
CA PRO A 43 -0.84 13.70 -13.43
C PRO A 43 0.30 12.71 -13.19
N HIS A 44 1.32 13.15 -12.45
CA HIS A 44 2.36 12.25 -12.01
C HIS A 44 1.83 11.31 -10.89
N TRP A 45 2.42 10.13 -10.74
CA TRP A 45 1.87 9.09 -9.84
C TRP A 45 1.73 9.54 -8.37
N PHE A 46 2.56 10.49 -7.89
CA PHE A 46 2.43 11.01 -6.52
C PHE A 46 1.26 11.99 -6.36
N GLU A 47 0.79 12.62 -7.44
CA GLU A 47 -0.38 13.51 -7.44
C GLU A 47 -1.64 12.66 -7.33
N LEU A 48 -1.73 11.61 -8.15
CA LEU A 48 -2.76 10.58 -8.02
C LEU A 48 -2.79 10.00 -6.60
N ALA A 49 -1.63 9.69 -6.01
CA ALA A 49 -1.55 9.12 -4.67
C ALA A 49 -2.12 10.02 -3.55
N LYS A 50 -2.25 11.33 -3.78
CA LYS A 50 -2.80 12.29 -2.81
C LYS A 50 -4.32 12.37 -2.86
N LEU A 51 -4.92 12.19 -4.03
CA LEU A 51 -6.37 12.39 -4.23
C LEU A 51 -7.19 11.39 -3.41
N ARG A 52 -8.32 11.85 -2.89
CA ARG A 52 -9.20 11.01 -2.07
C ARG A 52 -9.77 9.81 -2.84
N CYS A 53 -10.06 9.96 -4.13
CA CYS A 53 -10.59 8.88 -4.98
C CYS A 53 -9.62 7.69 -5.09
N TRP A 54 -8.31 7.94 -5.10
CA TRP A 54 -7.30 6.87 -5.17
C TRP A 54 -6.94 6.26 -3.81
N LYS A 55 -7.32 6.89 -2.68
CA LYS A 55 -7.09 6.35 -1.32
C LYS A 55 -7.76 5.00 -1.11
N VAL A 56 -8.88 4.72 -1.79
CA VAL A 56 -9.54 3.40 -1.76
C VAL A 56 -8.58 2.30 -2.21
N TYR A 57 -7.69 2.58 -3.16
CA TYR A 57 -6.72 1.60 -3.64
C TYR A 57 -5.54 1.37 -2.69
N LYS A 58 -5.33 2.26 -1.72
CA LYS A 58 -4.36 2.08 -0.63
C LYS A 58 -4.87 1.07 0.39
N THR A 59 -6.19 0.97 0.56
CA THR A 59 -6.87 0.17 1.58
C THR A 59 -7.68 -1.00 1.03
N THR A 60 -7.92 -1.11 -0.29
CA THR A 60 -8.37 -2.35 -0.93
C THR A 60 -7.29 -3.40 -0.75
N GLY A 61 -7.27 -3.96 0.44
CA GLY A 61 -6.62 -5.20 0.81
C GLY A 61 -7.42 -6.33 0.17
N THR A 62 -7.43 -6.40 -1.15
CA THR A 62 -7.28 -7.74 -1.73
C THR A 62 -5.84 -8.10 -1.36
N PRO A 63 -5.59 -8.97 -0.34
CA PRO A 63 -4.28 -9.58 -0.25
C PRO A 63 -4.01 -10.13 -1.64
N CYS A 64 -2.88 -9.76 -2.21
CA CYS A 64 -2.48 -10.21 -3.54
C CYS A 64 -2.89 -11.68 -3.70
N SER A 65 -3.70 -11.98 -4.71
CA SER A 65 -4.14 -13.35 -5.00
C SER A 65 -2.98 -14.25 -5.43
N CYS A 66 -1.78 -13.68 -5.61
CA CYS A 66 -0.56 -14.40 -5.89
C CYS A 66 -0.25 -15.43 -4.80
N MET A 67 0.30 -16.59 -5.22
CA MET A 67 0.67 -17.69 -4.33
C MET A 67 1.62 -17.28 -3.20
N ILE A 68 2.38 -16.21 -3.39
CA ILE A 68 3.29 -15.63 -2.37
C ILE A 68 2.51 -15.02 -1.20
N CYS A 69 1.34 -14.41 -1.45
CA CYS A 69 0.54 -13.69 -0.46
C CYS A 69 -0.63 -14.51 0.12
N GLN A 70 -1.00 -15.63 -0.49
CA GLN A 70 -1.95 -16.60 0.09
C GLN A 70 -1.33 -17.51 1.16
N GLY A 71 0.01 -17.59 1.24
CA GLY A 71 0.72 -18.65 1.95
C GLY A 71 0.98 -18.46 3.45
N GLU A 72 0.53 -17.38 4.11
CA GLU A 72 0.68 -17.25 5.57
C GLU A 72 -0.67 -17.10 6.28
N ARG A 73 -1.11 -18.20 6.90
CA ARG A 73 -2.23 -18.19 7.86
C ARG A 73 -1.90 -17.23 9.00
N TYR A 74 -2.89 -16.43 9.41
CA TYR A 74 -2.76 -15.54 10.56
C TYR A 74 -2.31 -16.34 11.80
N ASN A 75 -1.20 -15.93 12.42
CA ASN A 75 -0.72 -16.48 13.68
C ASN A 75 -0.75 -15.38 14.74
N ARG A 76 -1.58 -15.58 15.77
CA ARG A 76 -1.81 -14.58 16.82
C ARG A 76 -0.56 -14.28 17.65
N LEU A 77 0.27 -15.29 17.92
CA LEU A 77 1.48 -15.14 18.72
C LEU A 77 2.55 -14.34 17.96
N SER A 78 2.73 -14.60 16.67
CA SER A 78 3.65 -13.83 15.83
C SER A 78 3.18 -12.37 15.70
N TYR A 79 1.87 -12.15 15.59
CA TYR A 79 1.27 -10.81 15.55
C TYR A 79 1.57 -9.99 16.82
N LYS A 80 1.39 -10.58 18.01
CA LYS A 80 1.69 -9.91 19.29
C LYS A 80 3.16 -9.52 19.41
N LYS A 81 4.07 -10.44 19.08
CA LYS A 81 5.52 -10.19 19.13
C LYS A 81 5.94 -9.07 18.17
N GLU A 82 5.39 -9.06 16.95
CA GLU A 82 5.69 -8.02 15.97
C GLU A 82 5.12 -6.66 16.40
N THR A 83 3.90 -6.62 16.94
CA THR A 83 3.29 -5.39 17.45
C THR A 83 4.10 -4.79 18.59
N GLN A 84 4.58 -5.62 19.52
CA GLN A 84 5.45 -5.18 20.61
C GLN A 84 6.75 -4.55 20.08
N ARG A 85 7.38 -5.16 19.07
CA ARG A 85 8.60 -4.61 18.43
C ARG A 85 8.36 -3.26 17.77
N ILE A 86 7.22 -3.09 17.10
CA ILE A 86 6.88 -1.81 16.45
C ILE A 86 6.68 -0.71 17.50
N ILE A 87 5.96 -1.00 18.59
CA ILE A 87 5.76 -0.06 19.68
C ILE A 87 7.11 0.34 20.30
N GLN A 88 7.98 -0.62 20.58
CA GLN A 88 9.32 -0.34 21.13
C GLN A 88 10.15 0.57 20.21
N LYS A 89 10.09 0.37 18.89
CA LYS A 89 10.77 1.23 17.91
C LYS A 89 10.17 2.63 17.75
N ALA A 90 8.91 2.83 18.14
CA ALA A 90 8.23 4.11 18.03
C ALA A 90 8.41 4.98 19.28
N VAL A 91 8.76 4.36 20.41
CA VAL A 91 8.90 5.03 21.72
C VAL A 91 10.37 5.33 22.06
N GLY A 92 11.32 4.69 21.39
CA GLY A 92 12.76 4.99 21.49
C GLY A 92 13.24 5.80 20.31
#